data_AF-A0A2V8UY66-F1
#
_entry.id   AF-A0A2V8UY66-F1
#
_cell.length_a   1.000
_cell.length_b   1.000
_cell.length_c   1.000
_cell.angle_alpha   90.00
_cell.angle_beta   90.00
_cell.angle_gamma   90.00
#
_symmetry.space_group_name_H-M   'P 1'
#
loop_
_entity.id
_entity.type
_entity.pdbx_description
1 polymer ?
#
loop_
_entity_poly.entity_id
_entity_poly.type
_entity_poly.pdbx_seq_one_letter_code
_entity_poly.pdbx_strand_id
1 'polypeptide(L)'
;MKREPSFFGDRAELVYIAKRLRDALRLEGLLTGAGVDYGVEADQYRGGVLFQSERNGAFFYVLPEALPMAHQVLRENGYRPLEQEPDKK
;
A
#
# COMPACT_ATOMS: atom_id res chain seq x y z
N MET A 1 -8.03 10.37 -0.91
CA MET A 1 -7.90 10.43 -2.37
C MET A 1 -6.45 10.10 -2.76
N LYS A 2 -6.15 9.76 -4.02
CA LYS A 2 -4.76 9.54 -4.47
C LYS A 2 -3.96 10.84 -4.40
N ARG A 3 -2.74 10.79 -3.87
CA ARG A 3 -1.81 11.92 -3.72
C ARG A 3 -0.46 11.62 -4.35
N GLU A 4 0.23 12.69 -4.76
CA GLU A 4 1.60 12.63 -5.28
C GLU A 4 2.60 12.33 -4.14
N PRO A 5 3.77 11.74 -4.43
CA PRO A 5 4.78 11.41 -3.41
C PRO A 5 5.18 12.58 -2.51
N SER A 6 5.26 13.80 -3.08
CA SER A 6 5.60 15.03 -2.35
C SER A 6 4.62 15.40 -1.23
N PHE A 7 3.40 14.86 -1.23
CA PHE A 7 2.43 15.05 -0.16
C PHE A 7 2.84 14.35 1.15
N PHE A 8 3.53 13.22 1.06
CA PHE A 8 3.88 12.40 2.22
C PHE A 8 5.20 12.81 2.86
N GLY A 9 6.13 13.36 2.07
CA GLY A 9 7.50 13.65 2.51
C GLY A 9 8.14 12.40 3.12
N ASP A 10 8.81 12.56 4.25
CA ASP A 10 9.51 11.45 4.93
C ASP A 10 8.63 10.66 5.92
N ARG A 11 7.30 10.88 5.89
CA ARG A 11 6.36 10.30 6.86
C ARG A 11 5.41 9.28 6.23
N ALA A 12 5.74 8.75 5.05
CA ALA A 12 4.92 7.76 4.37
C ALA A 12 4.99 6.40 5.09
N GLU A 13 3.83 5.85 5.45
CA GLU A 13 3.70 4.53 6.06
C GLU A 13 3.14 3.54 5.03
N LEU A 14 3.87 2.44 4.77
CA LEU A 14 3.44 1.40 3.85
C LEU A 14 2.31 0.57 4.48
N VAL A 15 1.12 0.61 3.87
CA VAL A 15 -0.07 -0.04 4.43
C VAL A 15 -0.45 -1.34 3.71
N TYR A 16 -0.11 -1.47 2.42
CA TYR A 16 -0.46 -2.65 1.63
C TYR A 16 0.40 -2.79 0.37
N ILE A 17 0.70 -4.02 -0.04
CA ILE A 17 1.33 -4.32 -1.33
C ILE A 17 0.39 -5.19 -2.16
N ALA A 18 -0.19 -4.62 -3.21
CA ALA A 18 -1.04 -5.33 -4.15
C ALA A 18 -0.20 -6.08 -5.19
N LYS A 19 -0.36 -7.40 -5.27
CA LYS A 19 0.36 -8.27 -6.21
C LYS A 19 -0.27 -8.35 -7.61
N ARG A 20 -1.46 -7.78 -7.79
CA ARG A 20 -2.22 -7.81 -9.05
C ARG A 20 -2.83 -6.45 -9.30
N LEU A 21 -2.80 -6.00 -10.56
CA LEU A 21 -3.37 -4.71 -10.96
C LEU A 21 -4.83 -4.54 -10.54
N ARG A 22 -5.66 -5.59 -10.69
CA ARG A 22 -7.07 -5.55 -10.28
C ARG A 22 -7.25 -5.31 -8.77
N ASP A 23 -6.34 -5.83 -7.95
CA ASP A 23 -6.41 -5.70 -6.50
C ASP A 23 -5.97 -4.27 -6.11
N ALA A 24 -4.98 -3.71 -6.82
CA ALA A 24 -4.57 -2.31 -6.68
C ALA A 24 -5.70 -1.35 -7.05
N LEU A 25 -6.31 -1.50 -8.23
CA LEU A 25 -7.42 -0.64 -8.68
C LEU A 25 -8.62 -0.70 -7.73
N ARG A 26 -8.92 -1.88 -7.17
CA ARG A 26 -9.97 -2.03 -6.17
C ARG A 26 -9.62 -1.28 -4.88
N LEU A 27 -8.38 -1.41 -4.40
CA LEU A 27 -7.94 -0.73 -3.19
C LEU A 27 -7.92 0.80 -3.35
N GLU A 28 -7.50 1.31 -4.51
CA GLU A 28 -7.59 2.73 -4.85
C GLU A 28 -9.02 3.26 -4.70
N GLY A 29 -10.00 2.51 -5.20
CA GLY A 29 -11.43 2.84 -5.07
C GLY A 29 -11.92 2.83 -3.61
N LEU A 30 -11.50 1.83 -2.83
CA LEU A 30 -11.88 1.72 -1.41
C LEU A 30 -11.33 2.88 -0.58
N LEU A 31 -10.03 3.19 -0.72
CA LEU A 31 -9.40 4.27 0.03
C LEU A 31 -9.94 5.64 -0.39
N THR A 32 -10.15 5.86 -1.70
CA THR A 32 -10.80 7.09 -2.20
C THR A 32 -12.22 7.22 -1.65
N GLY A 33 -13.02 6.16 -1.72
CA GLY A 33 -14.41 6.16 -1.25
C GLY A 33 -14.53 6.37 0.27
N ALA A 34 -13.53 5.94 1.03
CA ALA A 34 -13.43 6.17 2.47
C ALA A 34 -12.83 7.54 2.85
N GLY A 35 -12.46 8.37 1.87
CA GLY A 35 -11.84 9.68 2.11
C GLY A 35 -10.39 9.60 2.62
N VAL A 36 -9.74 8.44 2.53
CA VAL A 36 -8.35 8.25 2.98
C VAL A 36 -7.38 8.76 1.93
N ASP A 37 -6.48 9.65 2.30
CA ASP A 37 -5.38 10.10 1.43
C ASP A 37 -4.27 9.05 1.35
N TYR A 38 -3.92 8.64 0.13
CA TYR A 38 -2.94 7.56 -0.11
C TYR A 38 -2.04 7.86 -1.31
N GLY A 39 -0.81 7.35 -1.24
CA GLY A 39 0.15 7.29 -2.32
C GLY A 39 0.19 5.89 -2.89
N VAL A 40 0.45 5.76 -4.19
CA VAL A 40 0.67 4.45 -4.81
C VAL A 40 1.90 4.49 -5.71
N GLU A 41 2.85 3.61 -5.43
CA GLU A 41 4.06 3.43 -6.23
C GLU A 41 4.04 2.04 -6.86
N ALA A 42 4.26 1.98 -8.17
CA ALA A 42 4.43 0.71 -8.87
C ALA A 42 5.93 0.37 -8.89
N ASP A 43 6.36 -0.57 -8.06
CA ASP A 43 7.78 -0.94 -7.95
C ASP A 43 8.03 -2.43 -8.25
N GLN A 44 9.24 -2.71 -8.71
CA GLN A 44 9.80 -4.03 -8.95
C GLN A 44 10.55 -4.49 -7.71
N TYR A 45 9.98 -5.43 -6.94
CA TYR A 45 10.71 -6.05 -5.84
C TYR A 45 11.72 -7.08 -6.38
N ARG A 46 13.02 -6.84 -6.19
CA ARG A 46 14.08 -7.86 -6.35
C ARG A 46 14.50 -8.39 -4.98
N GLY A 47 14.01 -9.58 -4.60
CA GLY A 47 14.40 -10.29 -3.37
C GLY A 47 14.71 -11.77 -3.63
N GLY A 48 15.84 -12.25 -3.10
CA GLY A 48 16.49 -13.52 -3.46
C GLY A 48 15.87 -14.84 -2.97
N VAL A 49 16.46 -15.92 -3.52
CA VAL A 49 16.36 -17.39 -3.33
C VAL A 49 14.97 -18.05 -3.26
N LEU A 50 13.94 -17.46 -2.65
CA LEU A 50 12.60 -18.08 -2.52
C LEU A 50 11.63 -17.75 -3.66
N PHE A 51 11.85 -16.65 -4.38
CA PHE A 51 10.95 -16.22 -5.47
C PHE A 51 11.73 -15.93 -6.75
N GLN A 52 11.80 -16.93 -7.64
CA GLN A 52 12.46 -16.85 -8.96
C GLN A 52 11.67 -16.04 -10.01
N SER A 53 10.92 -14.99 -9.64
CA SER A 53 10.21 -14.18 -10.64
C SER A 53 10.06 -12.73 -10.19
N GLU A 54 10.55 -11.79 -11.00
CA GLU A 54 10.20 -10.37 -10.94
C GLU A 54 8.67 -10.26 -10.92
N ARG A 55 8.12 -9.79 -9.80
CA ARG A 55 6.68 -9.51 -9.69
C ARG A 55 6.50 -8.02 -9.44
N ASN A 56 5.98 -7.35 -10.45
CA ASN A 56 5.49 -5.97 -10.35
C ASN A 56 4.39 -5.90 -9.29
N GLY A 57 4.51 -5.01 -8.31
CA GLY A 57 3.50 -4.77 -7.28
C GLY A 57 3.15 -3.29 -7.18
N ALA A 58 1.98 -2.98 -6.60
CA ALA A 58 1.60 -1.62 -6.25
C ALA A 58 1.66 -1.45 -4.73
N PHE A 59 2.49 -0.53 -4.28
CA PHE A 59 2.77 -0.22 -2.88
C PHE A 59 1.92 0.96 -2.48
N PHE A 60 1.07 0.76 -1.47
CA PHE A 60 0.15 1.76 -0.98
C PHE A 60 0.71 2.37 0.29
N TYR A 61 0.84 3.68 0.29
CA TYR A 61 1.34 4.46 1.41
C TYR A 61 0.26 5.40 1.92
N VAL A 62 0.27 5.69 3.22
CA VAL A 62 -0.59 6.69 3.86
C VAL A 62 0.23 7.53 4.83
N LEU A 63 -0.31 8.66 5.27
CA LEU A 63 0.28 9.39 6.39
C LEU A 63 0.01 8.64 7.72
N PRO A 64 0.85 8.80 8.76
CA PRO A 64 0.70 8.08 10.02
C PRO A 64 -0.66 8.36 10.68
N GLU A 65 -1.19 9.57 10.50
CA GLU A 65 -2.50 9.96 11.03
C GLU A 65 -3.67 9.24 10.33
N ALA A 66 -3.48 8.79 9.09
CA ALA A 66 -4.47 8.07 8.29
C ALA A 66 -4.35 6.54 8.43
N LEU A 67 -3.27 6.04 9.03
CA LEU A 67 -2.98 4.61 9.16
C LEU A 67 -4.07 3.81 9.88
N PRO A 68 -4.65 4.26 11.02
CA PRO A 68 -5.73 3.53 11.68
C PRO A 68 -6.97 3.36 10.79
N MET A 69 -7.34 4.41 10.05
CA MET A 69 -8.47 4.41 9.14
C MET A 69 -8.20 3.50 7.93
N ALA A 70 -7.00 3.57 7.35
CA ALA A 70 -6.61 2.70 6.25
C ALA A 70 -6.63 1.21 6.64
N HIS A 71 -6.15 0.89 7.85
CA HIS A 71 -6.23 -0.47 8.41
C HIS A 71 -7.67 -0.94 8.56
N GLN A 72 -8.56 -0.08 9.04
CA GLN A 72 -9.98 -0.41 9.17
C GLN A 72 -10.59 -0.71 7.80
N VAL A 73 -10.41 0.18 6.81
CA VAL A 73 -10.92 0.00 5.44
C VAL A 73 -10.42 -1.30 4.82
N LEU A 74 -9.13 -1.61 4.99
CA LEU A 74 -8.53 -2.87 4.50
C LEU A 74 -9.19 -4.10 5.13
N ARG A 75 -9.28 -4.13 6.47
CA ARG A 75 -9.84 -5.28 7.19
C ARG A 75 -11.32 -5.49 6.88
N GLU A 76 -12.11 -4.43 6.83
CA GLU A 76 -13.55 -4.48 6.49
C GLU A 76 -13.80 -5.03 5.07
N ASN A 77 -12.84 -4.86 4.16
CA ASN A 77 -12.92 -5.33 2.78
C ASN A 77 -12.15 -6.64 2.52
N GLY A 78 -11.72 -7.33 3.58
CA GLY A 78 -11.07 -8.65 3.49
C GLY A 78 -9.58 -8.62 3.14
N TYR A 79 -8.95 -7.45 3.17
CA TYR A 79 -7.50 -7.30 3.01
C TYR A 79 -6.78 -7.41 4.35
N ARG A 80 -5.52 -7.87 4.30
CA ARG A 80 -4.63 -7.87 5.47
C ARG A 80 -3.70 -6.67 5.37
N PRO A 81 -3.84 -5.64 6.22
CA PRO A 81 -2.89 -4.53 6.26
C PRO A 81 -1.50 -5.02 6.66
N LEU A 82 -0.47 -4.30 6.22
CA LEU A 82 0.88 -4.44 6.75
C LEU A 82 0.94 -3.67 8.08
N GLU A 83 1.14 -4.40 9.17
CA GLU A 83 1.20 -3.80 10.51
C GLU A 83 2.61 -3.31 10.87
N GLN A 84 3.63 -3.76 10.12
CA GLN A 84 5.04 -3.37 10.22
C GLN A 84 5.67 -3.49 8.83
N GLU A 85 6.56 -2.56 8.45
CA GLU A 85 7.41 -2.74 7.26
C GLU A 85 8.16 -4.08 7.36
N PRO A 86 8.23 -4.89 6.29
CA PRO A 86 9.05 -6.09 6.32
C PRO A 86 10.49 -5.69 6.64
N ASP A 87 11.02 -6.25 7.71
CA ASP A 87 12.38 -6.05 8.24
C ASP A 87 13.38 -5.94 7.07
N LYS A 88 13.98 -4.75 6.90
CA LYS A 88 15.10 -4.54 5.96
C LYS A 88 16.33 -5.27 6.51
N LYS A 89 16.37 -6.60 6.38
CA LYS A 89 17.56 -7.42 6.69
C LYS A 89 18.49 -7.56 5.50
#